data_AF-A0A8H4SHG6-F1
#
_entry.id   AF-A0A8H4SHG6-F1
#
_cell.length_a   1.000
_cell.length_b   1.000
_cell.length_c   1.000
_cell.angle_alpha   90.00
_cell.angle_beta   90.00
_cell.angle_gamma   90.00
#
_symmetry.space_group_name_H-M   'P 1'
#
loop_
_entity.id
_entity.type
_entity.pdbx_description
1 polymer ?
#
loop_
_entity_poly.entity_id
_entity_poly.type
_entity_poly.pdbx_seq_one_letter_code
_entity_poly.pdbx_strand_id
1 'polypeptide(L)'
;MFFSSSISLAFAATCAHALPVFTQPLANYKWPTQFVRSGEANIQVLVQGAGPTVVIIPSYGRDGGDDYNYFSNSLVDAGYLVLRPQPRGTFESTGPITNVTLEDLAADIAAVIDTLGGG
;
A
#
# COMPACT_ATOMS: atom_id res chain seq x y z
N MET A 1 -48.53 36.31 -35.80
CA MET A 1 -47.82 35.63 -36.89
C MET A 1 -46.36 36.04 -36.82
N PHE A 2 -45.51 35.28 -36.12
CA PHE A 2 -44.04 35.27 -36.23
C PHE A 2 -43.54 33.91 -35.71
N PHE A 3 -42.53 33.39 -36.38
CA PHE A 3 -42.04 32.02 -36.43
C PHE A 3 -40.95 31.72 -35.38
N SER A 4 -40.60 30.42 -35.28
CA SER A 4 -39.29 29.85 -34.86
C SER A 4 -38.96 29.83 -33.37
N SER A 5 -38.15 28.90 -32.83
CA SER A 5 -37.68 27.55 -33.19
C SER A 5 -36.93 27.04 -31.94
N SER A 6 -36.83 25.73 -31.82
CA SER A 6 -36.19 24.89 -30.79
C SER A 6 -34.85 25.40 -30.20
N ILE A 7 -34.65 25.21 -28.90
CA ILE A 7 -33.31 25.10 -28.29
C ILE A 7 -33.22 23.82 -27.46
N SER A 8 -32.18 23.06 -27.78
CA SER A 8 -31.83 21.71 -27.36
C SER A 8 -31.63 21.55 -25.86
N LEU A 9 -32.12 20.42 -25.33
CA LEU A 9 -31.76 19.91 -24.01
C LEU A 9 -30.54 18.98 -24.16
N ALA A 10 -29.39 19.41 -23.65
CA ALA A 10 -28.24 18.54 -23.44
C ALA A 10 -27.71 18.76 -22.02
N PHE A 11 -28.20 17.95 -21.07
CA PHE A 11 -27.61 17.85 -19.75
C PHE A 11 -26.37 16.95 -19.86
N ALA A 12 -25.20 17.56 -20.02
CA ALA A 12 -23.94 16.90 -19.74
C ALA A 12 -23.57 17.19 -18.27
N ALA A 13 -23.82 16.21 -17.39
CA ALA A 13 -23.40 16.30 -16.00
C ALA A 13 -22.63 15.02 -15.61
N THR A 14 -21.32 15.12 -15.84
CA THR A 14 -20.23 14.71 -14.96
C THR A 14 -20.20 13.24 -14.48
N CYS A 15 -19.32 12.45 -15.08
CA CYS A 15 -18.82 11.21 -14.46
C CYS A 15 -18.07 11.56 -13.16
N ALA A 16 -18.75 11.46 -12.02
CA ALA A 16 -18.12 11.54 -10.72
C ALA A 16 -17.28 10.27 -10.49
N HIS A 17 -15.99 10.33 -10.83
CA HIS A 17 -15.01 9.38 -10.30
C HIS A 17 -14.70 9.81 -8.88
N ALA A 18 -15.49 9.33 -7.91
CA ALA A 18 -15.11 9.43 -6.51
C ALA A 18 -13.84 8.59 -6.33
N LEU A 19 -12.68 9.25 -6.22
CA LEU A 19 -11.47 8.62 -5.74
C LEU A 19 -11.71 8.10 -4.32
N PRO A 20 -11.16 6.94 -3.93
CA PRO A 20 -11.31 6.44 -2.57
C PRO A 20 -10.76 7.47 -1.58
N VAL A 21 -11.57 7.76 -0.57
CA VAL A 21 -11.20 8.66 0.53
C VAL A 21 -10.19 7.93 1.41
N PHE A 22 -8.91 8.25 1.27
CA PHE A 22 -7.84 7.81 2.19
C PHE A 22 -7.81 8.71 3.44
N THR A 23 -8.81 8.62 4.30
CA THR A 23 -8.76 9.29 5.61
C THR A 23 -8.21 8.35 6.66
N GLN A 24 -6.97 8.60 7.08
CA GLN A 24 -6.24 7.79 8.05
C GLN A 24 -6.59 8.16 9.50
N PRO A 25 -6.45 7.20 10.42
CA PRO A 25 -5.46 7.43 11.45
C PRO A 25 -4.53 6.23 11.49
N LEU A 26 -3.29 6.42 11.11
CA LEU A 26 -2.28 5.42 11.33
C LEU A 26 -1.19 6.03 12.21
N ALA A 27 -0.93 5.29 13.26
CA ALA A 27 0.13 5.51 14.23
C ALA A 27 0.43 4.18 14.91
N ASN A 28 -0.57 3.27 14.98
CA ASN A 28 -0.41 1.85 15.24
C ASN A 28 -1.55 1.06 14.56
N TYR A 29 -1.27 0.45 13.40
CA TYR A 29 -2.14 -0.58 12.82
C TYR A 29 -2.23 -1.79 13.79
N LYS A 30 -3.19 -2.70 13.59
CA LYS A 30 -3.44 -3.89 14.44
C LYS A 30 -2.17 -4.67 14.84
N TRP A 31 -1.13 -4.58 14.04
CA TRP A 31 0.12 -5.32 14.20
C TRP A 31 1.29 -4.41 14.55
N PRO A 32 2.27 -4.90 15.33
CA PRO A 32 3.53 -4.19 15.55
C PRO A 32 4.11 -3.72 14.22
N THR A 33 4.59 -2.50 14.20
CA THR A 33 5.05 -1.85 12.97
C THR A 33 6.47 -1.32 13.15
N GLN A 34 7.28 -1.45 12.12
CA GLN A 34 8.55 -0.75 11.99
C GLN A 34 8.58 0.07 10.70
N PHE A 35 9.49 1.04 10.63
CA PHE A 35 9.67 1.89 9.47
C PHE A 35 11.08 1.74 8.91
N VAL A 36 11.17 1.51 7.61
CA VAL A 36 12.43 1.31 6.89
C VAL A 36 12.60 2.42 5.87
N ARG A 37 13.79 3.05 5.86
CA ARG A 37 14.14 4.05 4.85
C ARG A 37 14.69 3.38 3.60
N SER A 38 14.21 3.83 2.44
CA SER A 38 14.68 3.41 1.12
C SER A 38 14.72 4.64 0.21
N GLY A 39 15.90 5.26 0.08
CA GLY A 39 16.03 6.54 -0.63
C GLY A 39 15.07 7.60 -0.07
N GLU A 40 14.19 8.12 -0.92
CA GLU A 40 13.16 9.10 -0.56
C GLU A 40 11.92 8.48 0.11
N ALA A 41 11.81 7.15 0.13
CA ALA A 41 10.69 6.44 0.73
C ALA A 41 10.92 6.14 2.23
N ASN A 42 9.82 6.10 2.96
CA ASN A 42 9.74 5.57 4.31
C ASN A 42 8.66 4.48 4.30
N ILE A 43 9.08 3.23 4.40
CA ILE A 43 8.22 2.06 4.22
C ILE A 43 7.74 1.59 5.58
N GLN A 44 6.44 1.63 5.80
CA GLN A 44 5.79 0.96 6.91
C GLN A 44 5.85 -0.55 6.69
N VAL A 45 6.30 -1.29 7.69
CA VAL A 45 6.38 -2.75 7.67
C VAL A 45 5.59 -3.30 8.85
N LEU A 46 4.56 -4.11 8.57
CA LEU A 46 3.90 -4.88 9.62
C LEU A 46 4.79 -6.07 9.98
N VAL A 47 5.11 -6.21 11.26
CA VAL A 47 6.08 -7.19 11.78
C VAL A 47 5.37 -8.15 12.73
N GLN A 48 5.48 -9.45 12.47
CA GLN A 48 4.90 -10.48 13.32
C GLN A 48 5.79 -11.71 13.43
N GLY A 49 5.76 -12.36 14.59
CA GLY A 49 6.51 -13.60 14.82
C GLY A 49 8.01 -13.37 15.03
N ALA A 50 8.75 -14.47 14.98
CA ALA A 50 10.20 -14.52 15.15
C ALA A 50 10.71 -15.82 14.53
N GLY A 51 11.95 -15.83 14.05
CA GLY A 51 12.57 -16.96 13.37
C GLY A 51 13.07 -16.58 11.97
N PRO A 52 13.18 -17.53 11.02
CA PRO A 52 13.55 -17.24 9.65
C PRO A 52 12.58 -16.25 9.00
N THR A 53 13.10 -15.34 8.19
CA THR A 53 12.31 -14.24 7.60
C THR A 53 11.52 -14.69 6.37
N VAL A 54 10.25 -14.30 6.30
CA VAL A 54 9.42 -14.36 5.10
C VAL A 54 8.86 -12.96 4.83
N VAL A 55 9.15 -12.43 3.64
CA VAL A 55 8.59 -11.16 3.16
C VAL A 55 7.39 -11.45 2.24
N ILE A 56 6.24 -10.84 2.55
CA ILE A 56 5.03 -10.96 1.72
C ILE A 56 4.91 -9.70 0.87
N ILE A 57 4.86 -9.88 -0.46
CA ILE A 57 4.66 -8.81 -1.43
C ILE A 57 3.30 -9.03 -2.11
N PRO A 58 2.25 -8.27 -1.74
CA PRO A 58 0.96 -8.35 -2.42
C PRO A 58 1.05 -7.91 -3.88
N SER A 59 0.25 -8.54 -4.74
CA SER A 59 0.21 -8.19 -6.16
C SER A 59 -0.32 -6.78 -6.40
N TYR A 60 0.13 -6.13 -7.49
CA TYR A 60 -0.41 -4.86 -8.01
C TYR A 60 -0.45 -3.72 -6.98
N GLY A 61 0.53 -3.67 -6.07
CA GLY A 61 0.63 -2.61 -5.06
C GLY A 61 -0.49 -2.60 -4.03
N ARG A 62 -1.15 -3.75 -3.81
CA ARG A 62 -2.10 -3.90 -2.71
C ARG A 62 -1.41 -3.81 -1.36
N ASP A 63 -2.17 -3.45 -0.34
CA ASP A 63 -1.68 -3.50 1.04
C ASP A 63 -1.51 -4.94 1.53
N GLY A 64 -0.65 -5.09 2.54
CA GLY A 64 -0.42 -6.37 3.22
C GLY A 64 -1.26 -6.53 4.49
N GLY A 65 -2.37 -5.79 4.62
CA GLY A 65 -3.19 -5.71 5.83
C GLY A 65 -4.04 -6.95 6.08
N ASP A 66 -5.35 -6.76 6.24
CA ASP A 66 -6.22 -7.79 6.80
C ASP A 66 -6.41 -9.02 5.89
N ASP A 67 -6.36 -8.84 4.57
CA ASP A 67 -6.47 -9.93 3.57
C ASP A 67 -5.42 -11.03 3.78
N TYR A 68 -4.28 -10.68 4.37
CA TYR A 68 -3.16 -11.59 4.60
C TYR A 68 -3.11 -12.17 6.02
N ASN A 69 -4.05 -11.82 6.90
CA ASN A 69 -3.99 -12.23 8.30
C ASN A 69 -3.98 -13.75 8.47
N TYR A 70 -4.82 -14.49 7.73
CA TYR A 70 -4.88 -15.96 7.83
C TYR A 70 -3.54 -16.61 7.44
N PHE A 71 -2.98 -16.18 6.31
CA PHE A 71 -1.71 -16.70 5.81
C PHE A 71 -0.54 -16.31 6.71
N SER A 72 -0.50 -15.04 7.15
CA SER A 72 0.58 -14.52 8.02
C SER A 72 0.56 -15.21 9.38
N ASN A 73 -0.61 -15.40 9.99
CA ASN A 73 -0.73 -16.13 11.25
C ASN A 73 -0.26 -17.58 11.10
N SER A 74 -0.59 -18.25 9.99
CA SER A 74 -0.13 -19.62 9.73
C SER A 74 1.40 -19.73 9.65
N LEU A 75 2.08 -18.71 9.10
CA LEU A 75 3.55 -18.65 9.07
C LEU A 75 4.12 -18.34 10.46
N VAL A 76 3.52 -17.42 11.20
CA VAL A 76 3.94 -17.10 12.58
C VAL A 76 3.81 -18.32 13.48
N ASP A 77 2.70 -19.05 13.41
CA ASP A 77 2.46 -20.29 14.16
C ASP A 77 3.49 -21.38 13.79
N ALA A 78 4.01 -21.35 12.55
CA ALA A 78 5.08 -22.22 12.09
C ALA A 78 6.50 -21.75 12.48
N GLY A 79 6.64 -20.63 13.21
CA GLY A 79 7.90 -20.13 13.74
C GLY A 79 8.70 -19.24 12.78
N TYR A 80 8.02 -18.51 11.90
CA TYR A 80 8.65 -17.53 11.00
C TYR A 80 8.48 -16.09 11.52
N LEU A 81 9.46 -15.23 11.18
CA LEU A 81 9.30 -13.78 11.20
C LEU A 81 8.64 -13.36 9.88
N VAL A 82 7.46 -12.78 9.95
CA VAL A 82 6.71 -12.32 8.79
C VAL A 82 6.78 -10.80 8.69
N LEU A 83 7.30 -10.33 7.55
CA LEU A 83 7.40 -8.90 7.22
C LEU A 83 6.44 -8.58 6.07
N ARG A 84 5.58 -7.57 6.28
CA ARG A 84 4.61 -7.12 5.27
C ARG A 84 4.84 -5.63 4.99
N PRO A 85 5.81 -5.30 4.13
CA PRO A 85 6.06 -3.93 3.72
C PRO A 85 4.89 -3.38 2.93
N GLN A 86 4.50 -2.15 3.23
CA GLN A 86 3.38 -1.47 2.57
C GLN A 86 3.91 -0.63 1.41
N PRO A 87 3.30 -0.71 0.21
CA PRO A 87 3.72 0.11 -0.94
C PRO A 87 3.70 1.61 -0.62
N ARG A 88 4.51 2.41 -1.33
CA ARG A 88 4.51 3.87 -1.19
C ARG A 88 3.10 4.43 -1.38
N GLY A 89 2.67 5.33 -0.49
CA GLY A 89 1.32 5.91 -0.52
C GLY A 89 0.22 5.02 0.06
N THR A 90 0.55 3.79 0.46
CA THR A 90 -0.36 2.87 1.16
C THR A 90 -0.07 2.92 2.65
N PHE A 91 -1.14 3.04 3.44
CA PHE A 91 -1.02 3.18 4.90
C PHE A 91 -0.04 4.32 5.27
N GLU A 92 0.92 4.11 6.18
CA GLU A 92 1.90 5.15 6.57
C GLU A 92 3.16 5.15 5.71
N SER A 93 3.22 4.31 4.67
CA SER A 93 4.33 4.35 3.75
C SER A 93 4.31 5.65 2.93
N THR A 94 5.40 6.40 2.96
CA THR A 94 5.56 7.66 2.22
C THR A 94 6.64 7.54 1.16
N GLY A 95 6.58 8.40 0.15
CA GLY A 95 7.59 8.51 -0.91
C GLY A 95 6.95 8.89 -2.25
N PRO A 96 7.74 9.10 -3.32
CA PRO A 96 7.19 9.30 -4.65
C PRO A 96 6.33 8.11 -5.09
N ILE A 97 5.15 8.37 -5.65
CA ILE A 97 4.22 7.35 -6.19
C ILE A 97 3.98 7.49 -7.71
N THR A 98 4.52 8.55 -8.31
CA THR A 98 4.48 8.81 -9.75
C THR A 98 5.88 8.67 -10.32
N ASN A 99 5.99 8.19 -11.57
CA ASN A 99 7.27 7.91 -12.23
C ASN A 99 8.21 6.98 -11.45
N VAL A 100 7.64 6.11 -10.61
CA VAL A 100 8.37 5.08 -9.86
C VAL A 100 8.64 3.90 -10.79
N THR A 101 9.87 3.42 -10.85
CA THR A 101 10.22 2.26 -11.66
C THR A 101 10.07 0.95 -10.87
N LEU A 102 10.16 -0.20 -11.55
CA LEU A 102 10.15 -1.48 -10.86
C LEU A 102 11.38 -1.65 -9.97
N GLU A 103 12.52 -1.10 -10.39
CA GLU A 103 13.77 -1.09 -9.63
C GLU A 103 13.63 -0.31 -8.33
N ASP A 104 12.94 0.84 -8.35
CA ASP A 104 12.65 1.61 -7.13
C ASP A 104 11.81 0.81 -6.14
N LEU A 105 10.79 0.11 -6.63
CA LEU A 105 9.94 -0.75 -5.80
C LEU A 105 10.71 -1.97 -5.27
N ALA A 106 11.60 -2.54 -6.07
CA ALA A 106 12.48 -3.63 -5.63
C ALA A 106 13.48 -3.16 -4.57
N ALA A 107 14.00 -1.94 -4.69
CA ALA A 107 14.89 -1.33 -3.70
C ALA A 107 14.21 -1.14 -2.34
N ASP A 108 12.92 -0.79 -2.32
CA ASP A 108 12.14 -0.72 -1.08
C ASP A 108 12.09 -2.06 -0.35
N ILE A 109 11.88 -3.15 -1.10
CA ILE A 109 11.86 -4.50 -0.53
C ILE A 109 13.25 -4.94 -0.08
N ALA A 110 14.29 -4.66 -0.88
CA ALA A 110 15.67 -4.96 -0.52
C ALA A 110 16.05 -4.26 0.81
N ALA A 111 15.72 -2.98 0.96
CA ALA A 111 15.97 -2.24 2.19
C ALA A 111 15.28 -2.87 3.42
N VAL A 112 14.07 -3.42 3.24
CA VAL A 112 13.34 -4.12 4.32
C VAL A 112 14.04 -5.42 4.70
N ILE A 113 14.51 -6.20 3.72
CA ILE A 113 15.29 -7.42 3.96
C ILE A 113 16.59 -7.11 4.70
N ASP A 114 17.34 -6.10 4.23
CA ASP A 114 18.60 -5.70 4.85
C ASP A 114 18.41 -5.20 6.29
N THR A 115 17.36 -4.41 6.53
CA THR A 115 17.15 -3.73 7.83
C THR A 115 16.49 -4.64 8.87
N LEU A 116 15.49 -5.42 8.48
CA LEU A 116 14.64 -6.19 9.40
C LEU A 116 14.75 -7.71 9.19
N GLY A 117 15.15 -8.13 7.99
CA GLY A 117 15.21 -9.54 7.61
C GLY A 117 16.54 -10.24 7.92
N GLY A 118 17.60 -9.49 8.22
CA GLY A 118 18.91 -10.01 8.61
C GLY A 118 19.99 -10.01 7.52
N GLY A 119 19.73 -9.38 6.37
CA GLY A 119 20.65 -9.33 5.21
C GLY A 119 20.44 -10.47 4.23
#